data_AF-A0A2S4LC15-F1
#
_entry.id   AF-A0A2S4LC15-F1
#
_cell.length_a   1.000
_cell.length_b   1.000
_cell.length_c   1.000
_cell.angle_alpha   90.00
_cell.angle_beta   90.00
_cell.angle_gamma   90.00
#
_symmetry.space_group_name_H-M   'P 1'
#
loop_
_entity.id
_entity.type
_entity.pdbx_description
1 polymer ?
#
loop_
_entity_poly.entity_id
_entity_poly.type
_entity_poly.pdbx_seq_one_letter_code
_entity_poly.pdbx_strand_id
1 'polypeptide(L)'
;MASPKIPAATLDRLAKLLPRLASEHDGEVVATAHAIGRTLTVAGLDWYALAEAIEASPFRSSMAAAPKRSSPPSVSKDSDPSAPCSRPGMRLWDTQRVEPWSRAAGYALTLDWTIPKAFGGRFLTKAERDRLKALEGLVRVTNADAAWIEEAVTLAHKAAETWRGRGKAA
;
A
#
# COMPACT_ATOMS: atom_id res chain seq x y z
N MET A 1 1.65 -12.28 33.90
CA MET A 1 1.86 -10.98 34.58
C MET A 1 0.66 -10.12 34.23
N ALA A 2 0.04 -9.44 35.20
CA ALA A 2 -1.18 -8.67 34.96
C ALA A 2 -0.84 -7.44 34.11
N SER A 3 -1.51 -7.26 32.96
CA SER A 3 -1.29 -6.08 32.09
C SER A 3 -1.51 -4.77 32.87
N PRO A 4 -0.68 -3.75 32.64
CA PRO A 4 -0.79 -2.48 33.32
C PRO A 4 -2.11 -1.81 32.97
N LYS A 5 -3.04 -1.78 33.92
CA LYS A 5 -4.29 -1.04 33.80
C LYS A 5 -3.99 0.45 33.88
N ILE A 6 -4.05 1.16 32.76
CA ILE A 6 -3.98 2.63 32.74
C ILE A 6 -5.18 3.18 33.54
N PRO A 7 -4.97 4.07 34.53
CA PRO A 7 -6.06 4.70 35.26
C PRO A 7 -7.01 5.48 34.34
N ALA A 8 -8.32 5.46 34.63
CA ALA A 8 -9.34 6.10 33.79
C ALA A 8 -9.09 7.61 33.58
N ALA A 9 -8.69 8.33 34.64
CA ALA A 9 -8.36 9.76 34.55
C ALA A 9 -7.15 10.05 33.63
N THR A 10 -6.22 9.10 33.53
CA THR A 10 -5.07 9.19 32.63
C THR A 10 -5.51 8.94 31.18
N LEU A 11 -6.38 7.96 30.95
CA LEU A 11 -6.96 7.68 29.63
C LEU A 11 -7.70 8.89 29.05
N ASP A 12 -8.53 9.57 29.85
CA ASP A 12 -9.27 10.75 29.38
C ASP A 12 -8.36 11.90 28.93
N ARG A 13 -7.19 12.04 29.58
CA ARG A 13 -6.17 13.03 29.20
C ARG A 13 -5.44 12.60 27.94
N LEU A 14 -5.04 11.33 27.86
CA LEU A 14 -4.37 10.76 26.69
C LEU A 14 -5.25 10.85 25.44
N ALA A 15 -6.55 10.58 25.56
CA ALA A 15 -7.51 10.67 24.46
C ALA A 15 -7.58 12.08 23.82
N LYS A 16 -7.31 13.13 24.60
CA LYS A 16 -7.26 14.52 24.11
C LYS A 16 -5.90 14.90 23.52
N LEU A 17 -4.83 14.28 23.99
CA LEU A 17 -3.46 14.59 23.56
C LEU A 17 -3.07 13.82 22.30
N LEU A 18 -3.46 12.54 22.17
CA LEU A 18 -3.08 11.68 21.05
C LEU A 18 -3.42 12.28 19.66
N PRO A 19 -4.61 12.88 19.43
CA PRO A 19 -4.90 13.50 18.13
C PRO A 19 -3.99 14.68 17.78
N ARG A 20 -3.43 15.38 18.78
CA ARG A 20 -2.56 16.55 18.56
C ARG A 20 -1.16 16.16 18.05
N LEU A 21 -0.81 14.87 18.09
CA LEU A 21 0.40 14.36 17.44
C LEU A 21 0.31 14.43 15.90
N ALA A 22 -0.89 14.61 15.35
CA ALA A 22 -1.10 14.80 13.91
C ALA A 22 -1.07 16.28 13.48
N SER A 23 -0.53 17.19 14.31
CA SER A 23 -0.35 18.59 13.94
C SER A 23 0.71 18.76 12.85
N GLU A 24 0.52 19.72 11.94
CA GLU A 24 1.47 20.12 10.89
C GLU A 24 2.64 20.97 11.44
N HIS A 25 2.60 21.31 12.73
CA HIS A 25 3.63 22.09 13.39
C HIS A 25 4.50 21.20 14.27
N ASP A 26 5.75 20.98 13.87
CA ASP A 26 6.71 20.13 14.60
C ASP A 26 6.83 20.49 16.08
N GLY A 27 6.83 21.79 16.41
CA GLY A 27 6.87 22.27 17.79
C GLY A 27 5.67 21.82 18.63
N GLU A 28 4.48 21.73 18.02
CA GLU A 28 3.29 21.23 18.70
C GLU A 28 3.32 19.70 18.87
N VAL A 29 3.84 18.97 17.89
CA VAL A 29 4.00 17.51 17.98
C VAL A 29 4.97 17.15 19.11
N VAL A 30 6.14 17.79 19.15
CA VAL A 30 7.15 17.57 20.20
C VAL A 30 6.61 17.95 21.57
N ALA A 31 5.96 19.12 21.69
CA ALA A 31 5.34 19.54 22.95
C ALA A 31 4.24 18.57 23.43
N THR A 32 3.45 18.04 22.49
CA THR A 32 2.40 17.06 22.77
C THR A 32 2.99 15.72 23.22
N ALA A 33 4.04 15.23 22.55
CA ALA A 33 4.74 14.01 22.97
C ALA A 33 5.30 14.15 24.39
N HIS A 34 5.94 15.27 24.71
CA HIS A 34 6.40 15.56 26.08
C HIS A 34 5.24 15.64 27.09
N ALA A 35 4.10 16.22 26.72
CA ALA A 35 2.92 16.28 27.58
C ALA A 35 2.34 14.88 27.87
N ILE A 36 2.33 13.98 26.87
CA ILE A 36 1.94 12.58 27.04
C ILE A 36 2.90 11.88 27.99
N GLY A 37 4.22 12.00 27.76
CA GLY A 37 5.24 11.41 28.63
C GLY A 37 5.06 11.83 30.10
N ARG A 38 4.89 13.13 30.37
CA ARG A 38 4.62 13.62 31.73
C ARG A 38 3.32 13.05 32.32
N THR A 39 2.27 12.94 31.51
CA THR A 39 0.98 12.39 31.95
C THR A 39 1.09 10.92 32.35
N LEU A 40 1.88 10.14 31.62
CA LEU A 40 2.19 8.75 31.96
C LEU A 40 3.03 8.66 33.24
N THR A 41 4.09 9.48 33.36
CA THR A 41 4.96 9.49 34.54
C THR A 41 4.19 9.86 35.82
N VAL A 42 3.26 10.81 35.76
CA VAL A 42 2.38 11.16 36.90
C VAL A 42 1.53 9.96 37.35
N ALA A 43 1.18 9.07 36.43
CA ALA A 43 0.45 7.83 36.72
C ALA A 43 1.37 6.65 37.10
N GLY A 44 2.69 6.85 37.20
CA GLY A 44 3.66 5.78 37.44
C GLY A 44 3.84 4.83 36.26
N LEU A 45 3.51 5.30 35.04
CA LEU A 45 3.59 4.53 33.80
C LEU A 45 4.65 5.11 32.85
N ASP A 46 5.00 4.33 31.85
CA ASP A 46 5.88 4.74 30.76
C ASP A 46 5.26 4.47 29.38
N TRP A 47 6.03 4.73 28.33
CA TRP A 47 5.60 4.50 26.95
C TRP A 47 5.37 3.02 26.64
N TYR A 48 6.08 2.10 27.29
CA TYR A 48 5.89 0.67 27.11
C TYR A 48 4.54 0.22 27.68
N ALA A 49 4.17 0.70 28.87
CA ALA A 49 2.86 0.44 29.45
C ALA A 49 1.72 1.00 28.58
N LEU A 50 1.92 2.17 27.96
CA LEU A 50 0.97 2.71 26.99
C LEU A 50 0.83 1.80 25.75
N ALA A 51 1.95 1.32 25.20
CA ALA A 51 1.93 0.41 24.06
C ALA A 51 1.22 -0.91 24.39
N GLU A 52 1.54 -1.52 25.53
CA GLU A 52 0.90 -2.76 25.99
C GLU A 52 -0.62 -2.58 26.16
N ALA A 53 -1.06 -1.44 26.71
CA ALA A 53 -2.48 -1.16 26.86
C ALA A 53 -3.22 -0.99 25.52
N ILE A 54 -2.56 -0.44 24.49
CA ILE A 54 -3.13 -0.34 23.14
C ILE A 54 -3.23 -1.74 22.50
N GLU A 55 -2.23 -2.59 22.69
CA GLU A 55 -2.20 -3.97 22.19
C GLU A 55 -3.21 -4.88 22.91
N ALA A 56 -3.38 -4.70 24.21
CA ALA A 56 -4.30 -5.45 25.05
C ALA A 56 -5.78 -5.07 24.87
N SER A 57 -6.07 -4.02 24.08
CA SER A 57 -7.45 -3.59 23.82
C SER A 57 -8.27 -4.72 23.18
N PRO A 58 -9.37 -5.16 23.81
CA PRO A 58 -10.15 -6.34 23.39
C PRO A 58 -10.84 -6.17 22.03
N PHE A 59 -10.78 -4.98 21.43
CA PHE A 59 -11.23 -4.75 20.06
C PHE A 59 -10.45 -5.57 19.02
N ARG A 60 -9.22 -6.03 19.35
CA ARG A 60 -8.50 -7.03 18.54
C ARG A 60 -8.95 -8.47 18.81
N SER A 61 -9.54 -8.76 19.98
CA SER A 61 -9.94 -10.11 20.38
C SER A 61 -11.30 -10.54 19.83
N SER A 62 -12.17 -9.60 19.42
CA SER A 62 -13.48 -9.94 18.85
C SER A 62 -13.42 -10.42 17.39
N MET A 63 -12.26 -10.38 16.72
CA MET A 63 -12.07 -11.03 15.42
C MET A 63 -11.59 -12.49 15.52
N ALA A 64 -11.18 -12.96 16.71
CA ALA A 64 -10.63 -14.30 16.89
C ALA A 64 -11.66 -15.38 17.27
N ALA A 65 -12.94 -15.01 17.45
CA ALA A 65 -13.99 -15.95 17.87
C ALA A 65 -15.25 -15.82 17.01
N ALA A 66 -15.11 -15.96 15.69
CA ALA A 66 -16.23 -16.38 14.85
C ALA A 66 -16.37 -17.92 14.97
N PRO A 67 -17.59 -18.47 15.09
CA PRO A 67 -17.79 -19.91 15.13
C PRO A 67 -17.22 -20.53 13.85
N LYS A 68 -16.44 -21.59 13.99
CA LYS A 68 -15.98 -22.45 12.88
C LYS A 68 -17.20 -23.02 12.17
N ARG A 69 -17.81 -22.26 11.24
CA ARG A 69 -18.58 -22.84 10.15
C ARG A 69 -17.55 -23.45 9.23
N SER A 70 -17.43 -24.77 9.30
CA SER A 70 -16.88 -25.62 8.26
C SER A 70 -17.61 -25.33 6.95
N SER A 71 -17.12 -24.35 6.21
CA SER A 71 -17.24 -24.33 4.76
C SER A 71 -15.84 -24.58 4.21
N PRO A 72 -15.69 -25.45 3.20
CA PRO A 72 -14.40 -25.65 2.55
C PRO A 72 -13.89 -24.30 2.01
N PRO A 73 -12.57 -24.13 1.81
CA PRO A 73 -12.06 -22.93 1.18
C PRO A 73 -12.69 -22.81 -0.20
N SER A 74 -13.69 -21.93 -0.33
CA SER A 74 -14.10 -21.47 -1.64
C SER A 74 -12.88 -20.74 -2.17
N VAL A 75 -12.12 -21.41 -3.04
CA VAL A 75 -11.23 -20.77 -3.98
C VAL A 75 -12.05 -19.62 -4.56
N SER A 76 -11.72 -18.39 -4.16
CA SER A 76 -12.40 -17.20 -4.65
C SER A 76 -12.43 -17.32 -6.16
N LYS A 77 -13.62 -17.37 -6.77
CA LYS A 77 -13.74 -17.33 -8.24
C LYS A 77 -13.00 -16.13 -8.84
N ASP A 78 -12.74 -15.11 -8.02
CA ASP A 78 -11.93 -13.93 -8.32
C ASP A 78 -10.40 -14.18 -8.41
N SER A 79 -9.88 -15.34 -8.01
CA SER A 79 -8.45 -15.69 -8.13
C SER A 79 -8.14 -16.56 -9.35
N ASP A 80 -9.16 -16.97 -10.12
CA ASP A 80 -8.92 -17.70 -11.36
C ASP A 80 -8.20 -16.76 -12.36
N PRO A 81 -7.07 -17.16 -12.95
CA PRO A 81 -6.32 -16.34 -13.91
C PRO A 81 -7.17 -15.95 -15.12
N SER A 82 -8.15 -16.77 -15.50
CA SER A 82 -9.03 -16.55 -16.64
C SER A 82 -10.30 -15.76 -16.27
N ALA A 83 -10.56 -15.53 -14.98
CA ALA A 83 -11.71 -14.73 -14.55
C ALA A 83 -11.51 -13.26 -14.93
N PRO A 84 -12.61 -12.54 -15.24
CA PRO A 84 -12.56 -11.10 -15.48
C PRO A 84 -12.04 -10.39 -14.24
N CYS A 85 -11.08 -9.48 -14.44
CA CYS A 85 -10.48 -8.76 -13.34
C CYS A 85 -11.52 -7.83 -12.68
N SER A 86 -11.74 -8.01 -11.38
CA SER A 86 -12.63 -7.16 -10.59
C SER A 86 -12.01 -5.80 -10.25
N ARG A 87 -10.72 -5.60 -10.55
CA ARG A 87 -10.01 -4.32 -10.31
C ARG A 87 -10.22 -3.36 -11.48
N PRO A 88 -10.60 -2.10 -11.22
CA PRO A 88 -10.86 -1.13 -12.29
C PRO A 88 -9.59 -0.69 -13.05
N GLY A 89 -8.40 -0.96 -12.51
CA GLY A 89 -7.14 -0.52 -13.10
C GLY A 89 -5.94 -0.58 -12.15
N MET A 90 -4.88 0.14 -12.53
CA MET A 90 -3.62 0.26 -11.79
C MET A 90 -3.26 1.75 -11.59
N ARG A 91 -2.63 2.08 -10.46
CA ARG A 91 -2.05 3.42 -10.26
C ARG A 91 -0.70 3.49 -10.97
N LEU A 92 -0.54 4.47 -11.86
CA LEU A 92 0.76 4.79 -12.46
C LEU A 92 1.51 5.73 -11.50
N TRP A 93 2.84 5.66 -11.49
CA TRP A 93 3.68 6.33 -10.47
C TRP A 93 3.46 7.85 -10.41
N ASP A 94 3.06 8.47 -11.53
CA ASP A 94 2.82 9.91 -11.63
C ASP A 94 1.36 10.33 -11.37
N THR A 95 0.42 9.37 -11.28
CA THR A 95 -0.99 9.66 -11.06
C THR A 95 -1.47 9.17 -9.70
N GLN A 96 -2.06 10.08 -8.92
CA GLN A 96 -2.86 9.73 -7.73
C GLN A 96 -4.17 8.98 -8.11
N ARG A 97 -4.43 8.80 -9.40
CA ARG A 97 -5.64 8.20 -9.95
C ARG A 97 -5.36 6.75 -10.35
N VAL A 98 -6.38 5.91 -10.19
CA VAL A 98 -6.37 4.55 -10.73
C VAL A 98 -6.67 4.68 -12.22
N GLU A 99 -5.67 4.40 -13.05
CA GLU A 99 -5.81 4.42 -14.50
C GLU A 99 -6.36 3.08 -14.98
N PRO A 100 -7.25 3.07 -15.99
CA PRO A 100 -7.78 1.83 -16.55
C PRO A 100 -6.65 0.98 -17.13
N TRP A 101 -6.83 -0.34 -17.13
CA TRP A 101 -5.81 -1.30 -17.58
C TRP A 101 -5.33 -1.06 -19.02
N SER A 102 -6.20 -0.61 -19.92
CA SER A 102 -5.84 -0.21 -21.28
C SER A 102 -4.81 0.93 -21.31
N ARG A 103 -4.98 1.91 -20.42
CA ARG A 103 -4.07 3.06 -20.30
C ARG A 103 -2.75 2.66 -19.64
N ALA A 104 -2.77 1.75 -18.67
CA ALA A 104 -1.56 1.17 -18.11
C ALA A 104 -0.76 0.37 -19.17
N ALA A 105 -1.44 -0.38 -20.02
CA ALA A 105 -0.83 -1.11 -21.13
C ALA A 105 -0.20 -0.16 -22.18
N GLY A 106 -0.93 0.88 -22.58
CA GLY A 106 -0.41 1.91 -23.50
C GLY A 106 0.77 2.68 -22.93
N TYR A 107 0.77 2.94 -21.62
CA TYR A 107 1.90 3.56 -20.93
C TYR A 107 3.15 2.69 -20.95
N ALA A 108 3.03 1.39 -20.67
CA ALA A 108 4.16 0.44 -20.75
C ALA A 108 4.73 0.36 -22.18
N LEU A 109 3.87 0.32 -23.21
CA LEU A 109 4.30 0.39 -24.61
C LEU A 109 5.05 1.69 -24.89
N THR A 110 4.51 2.84 -24.46
CA THR A 110 5.15 4.14 -24.68
C THR A 110 6.55 4.18 -24.11
N LEU A 111 6.76 3.67 -22.89
CA LEU A 111 8.08 3.58 -22.27
C LEU A 111 9.02 2.63 -23.02
N ASP A 112 8.51 1.50 -23.51
CA ASP A 112 9.30 0.54 -24.30
C ASP A 112 9.91 1.17 -25.56
N TRP A 113 9.17 2.06 -26.22
CA TRP A 113 9.62 2.80 -27.40
C TRP A 113 10.49 4.02 -27.06
N THR A 114 10.24 4.67 -25.93
CA THR A 114 10.90 5.93 -25.56
C THR A 114 12.28 5.72 -24.95
N ILE A 115 12.45 4.66 -24.14
CA ILE A 115 13.71 4.39 -23.46
C ILE A 115 14.69 3.77 -24.47
N PRO A 116 15.93 4.30 -24.62
CA PRO A 116 16.90 3.70 -25.53
C PRO A 116 17.33 2.30 -25.05
N LYS A 117 17.62 1.40 -25.99
CA LYS A 117 18.01 0.01 -25.71
C LYS A 117 19.21 -0.11 -24.74
N ALA A 118 20.14 0.84 -24.80
CA ALA A 118 21.32 0.88 -23.92
C ALA A 118 20.98 1.02 -22.42
N PHE A 119 19.76 1.43 -22.08
CA PHE A 119 19.30 1.66 -20.70
C PHE A 119 18.18 0.70 -20.30
N GLY A 120 18.05 -0.44 -20.99
CA GLY A 120 16.98 -1.41 -20.73
C GLY A 120 15.66 -1.10 -21.44
N GLY A 121 15.65 -0.20 -22.42
CA GLY A 121 14.52 -0.06 -23.35
C GLY A 121 14.37 -1.26 -24.29
N ARG A 122 13.24 -1.37 -25.01
CA ARG A 122 12.84 -2.59 -25.72
C ARG A 122 12.85 -3.83 -24.81
N PHE A 123 12.37 -3.66 -23.59
CA PHE A 123 12.28 -4.73 -22.60
C PHE A 123 11.16 -5.71 -22.96
N LEU A 124 10.25 -5.33 -23.86
CA LEU A 124 9.21 -6.21 -24.37
C LEU A 124 9.64 -6.90 -25.68
N THR A 125 9.40 -8.21 -25.75
CA THR A 125 9.47 -8.97 -26.99
C THR A 125 8.40 -8.53 -27.99
N LYS A 126 8.50 -9.00 -29.24
CA LYS A 126 7.46 -8.71 -30.26
C LYS A 126 6.08 -9.25 -29.83
N ALA A 127 6.03 -10.49 -29.33
CA ALA A 127 4.79 -11.12 -28.88
C ALA A 127 4.14 -10.36 -27.72
N GLU A 128 4.93 -9.85 -26.78
CA GLU A 128 4.43 -9.06 -25.65
C GLU A 128 3.90 -7.69 -26.09
N ARG A 129 4.56 -7.03 -27.04
CA ARG A 129 4.05 -5.79 -27.63
C ARG A 129 2.72 -5.99 -28.36
N ASP A 130 2.61 -7.08 -29.13
CA ASP A 130 1.37 -7.42 -29.82
C ASP A 130 0.25 -7.75 -28.81
N ARG A 131 0.59 -8.41 -27.69
CA ARG A 131 -0.34 -8.66 -26.59
C ARG A 131 -0.81 -7.37 -25.91
N LEU A 132 0.06 -6.42 -25.57
CA LEU A 132 -0.35 -5.13 -24.98
C LEU A 132 -1.26 -4.33 -25.92
N LYS A 133 -0.96 -4.32 -27.22
CA LYS A 133 -1.81 -3.66 -28.23
C LYS A 133 -3.21 -4.27 -28.29
N ALA A 134 -3.30 -5.60 -28.18
CA ALA A 134 -4.61 -6.26 -28.11
C ALA A 134 -5.39 -5.86 -26.85
N LEU A 135 -4.71 -5.61 -25.74
CA LEU A 135 -5.32 -5.19 -24.46
C LEU A 135 -5.73 -3.71 -24.43
N GLU A 136 -5.11 -2.83 -25.23
CA GLU A 136 -5.45 -1.40 -25.32
C GLU A 136 -6.90 -1.18 -25.80
N GLY A 137 -7.41 -2.08 -26.66
CA GLY A 137 -8.78 -2.03 -27.19
C GLY A 137 -9.83 -2.77 -26.36
N LEU A 138 -9.44 -3.49 -25.29
CA LEU A 138 -10.37 -4.31 -24.51
C LEU A 138 -11.00 -3.53 -23.36
N VAL A 139 -12.32 -3.69 -23.21
CA VAL A 139 -13.12 -3.10 -22.13
C VAL A 139 -12.92 -3.86 -20.80
N ARG A 140 -12.55 -5.14 -20.86
CA ARG A 140 -12.30 -6.00 -19.69
C ARG A 140 -11.06 -6.85 -19.91
N VAL A 141 -10.18 -6.83 -18.92
CA VAL A 141 -8.97 -7.68 -18.84
C VAL A 141 -9.21 -8.83 -17.87
N THR A 142 -8.53 -9.95 -18.06
CA THR A 142 -8.54 -11.05 -17.09
C THR A 142 -7.61 -10.75 -15.91
N ASN A 143 -7.71 -11.52 -14.82
CA ASN A 143 -6.76 -11.42 -13.71
C ASN A 143 -5.32 -11.72 -14.15
N ALA A 144 -5.12 -12.68 -15.06
CA ALA A 144 -3.81 -12.97 -15.63
C ALA A 144 -3.27 -11.80 -16.45
N ASP A 145 -4.12 -11.16 -17.24
CA ASP A 145 -3.72 -9.98 -18.01
C ASP A 145 -3.38 -8.79 -17.11
N ALA A 146 -4.17 -8.57 -16.05
CA ALA A 146 -3.91 -7.54 -15.06
C ALA A 146 -2.56 -7.74 -14.36
N ALA A 147 -2.31 -8.94 -13.84
CA ALA A 147 -1.03 -9.29 -13.20
C ALA A 147 0.15 -9.11 -14.17
N TRP A 148 -0.02 -9.53 -15.41
CA TRP A 148 1.01 -9.38 -16.43
C TRP A 148 1.28 -7.92 -16.83
N ILE A 149 0.23 -7.08 -16.92
CA ILE A 149 0.40 -5.64 -17.15
C ILE A 149 1.16 -5.00 -15.98
N GLU A 150 0.89 -5.39 -14.73
CA GLU A 150 1.63 -4.88 -13.56
C GLU A 150 3.12 -5.21 -13.63
N GLU A 151 3.46 -6.44 -14.03
CA GLU A 151 4.86 -6.86 -14.25
C GLU A 151 5.51 -6.03 -15.37
N ALA A 152 4.82 -5.85 -16.49
CA ALA A 152 5.33 -5.06 -17.62
C ALA A 152 5.59 -3.59 -17.23
N VAL A 153 4.68 -2.97 -16.47
CA VAL A 153 4.86 -1.60 -15.95
C VAL A 153 6.01 -1.52 -14.96
N THR A 154 6.17 -2.53 -14.10
CA THR A 154 7.30 -2.60 -13.14
C THR A 154 8.64 -2.67 -13.87
N LEU A 155 8.74 -3.48 -14.92
CA LEU A 155 9.93 -3.53 -15.77
C LEU A 155 10.20 -2.20 -16.47
N ALA A 156 9.15 -1.55 -16.98
CA ALA A 156 9.24 -0.25 -17.63
C ALA A 156 9.79 0.82 -16.66
N HIS A 157 9.34 0.83 -15.41
CA HIS A 157 9.83 1.75 -14.38
C HIS A 157 11.29 1.50 -14.04
N LYS A 158 11.71 0.25 -13.88
CA LYS A 158 13.12 -0.09 -13.63
C LYS A 158 14.04 0.40 -14.77
N ALA A 159 13.60 0.25 -16.02
CA ALA A 159 14.32 0.78 -17.18
C ALA A 159 14.36 2.32 -17.16
N ALA A 160 13.24 2.98 -16.82
CA ALA A 160 13.16 4.43 -16.74
C ALA A 160 14.06 5.00 -15.63
N GLU A 161 14.13 4.36 -14.46
CA GLU A 161 15.02 4.75 -13.37
C GLU A 161 16.48 4.64 -13.77
N THR A 162 16.86 3.55 -14.46
CA THR A 162 18.22 3.35 -14.97
C THR A 162 18.60 4.46 -15.95
N TRP A 163 17.68 4.86 -16.83
CA TRP A 163 17.90 5.94 -17.79
C TRP A 163 18.02 7.31 -17.09
N ARG A 164 17.15 7.62 -16.11
CA ARG A 164 17.20 8.89 -15.35
C ARG A 164 18.45 8.99 -14.46
N GLY A 165 18.87 7.89 -13.84
CA GLY A 165 20.04 7.86 -12.95
C GLY A 165 21.33 8.25 -13.65
N ARG A 166 21.49 7.90 -14.92
CA ARG A 166 22.68 8.26 -15.72
C ARG A 166 22.64 9.70 -16.26
N GLY A 167 21.45 10.25 -16.51
CA GLY A 167 21.29 11.67 -16.87
C GLY A 167 21.60 12.65 -15.74
N LYS A 168 21.65 12.18 -14.47
CA LYS A 168 22.11 12.96 -13.30
C LYS A 168 23.60 12.80 -13.01
N ALA A 169 24.28 11.83 -13.64
CA ALA A 169 25.68 11.50 -13.42
C ALA A 169 26.61 11.98 -14.57
N ALA A 170 26.04 12.69 -15.54
CA ALA A 170 26.74 13.38 -16.62
C ALA A 170 26.53 14.90 -16.45
#